data_AF-A0A1B7VFT2-F1
#
_entry.id   AF-A0A1B7VFT2-F1
#
_cell.length_a   1.000
_cell.length_b   1.000
_cell.length_c   1.000
_cell.angle_alpha   90.00
_cell.angle_beta   90.00
_cell.angle_gamma   90.00
#
_symmetry.space_group_name_H-M   'P 1'
#
loop_
_entity.id
_entity.type
_entity.pdbx_description
1 polymer ?
#
loop_
_entity_poly.entity_id
_entity_poly.type
_entity_poly.pdbx_seq_one_letter_code
_entity_poly.pdbx_strand_id
1 'polypeptide(L)'
;MSQNSYSETVAQLFNYQEGTEKLSPDKWPNYEKLGITTEHIPELISLATDEDFYNIDHNALLSYESGLFEYAPIHAIRILGKFRVEAAIEPLISLLSKLDDFDFNNEVLSILDEELKNVLSLIGLPVIPALSTYIANDSHGQFPRITAMLTIKTIASVYPEHYQHCVTSLSQHLESFRENDPEFNGHIVWVLSDMNAIDCLPLIERA
;
A
#
# COMPACT_ATOMS: atom_id res chain seq x y z
N MET A 1 10.16 -18.65 -7.79
CA MET A 1 11.41 -17.84 -7.83
C MET A 1 12.56 -18.54 -7.10
N SER A 2 13.82 -18.31 -7.50
CA SER A 2 15.00 -18.82 -6.76
C SER A 2 15.66 -17.69 -5.98
N GLN A 3 15.94 -17.91 -4.69
CA GLN A 3 16.66 -16.97 -3.81
C GLN A 3 17.98 -16.43 -4.42
N ASN A 4 18.55 -17.16 -5.39
CA ASN A 4 19.81 -16.82 -6.06
C ASN A 4 19.75 -15.57 -6.97
N SER A 5 18.57 -14.97 -7.17
CA SER A 5 18.42 -13.73 -7.93
C SER A 5 18.74 -12.47 -7.11
N TYR A 6 18.89 -12.61 -5.79
CA TYR A 6 19.09 -11.51 -4.85
C TYR A 6 20.48 -11.58 -4.21
N SER A 7 21.03 -10.41 -3.88
CA SER A 7 22.24 -10.29 -3.07
C SER A 7 22.09 -11.03 -1.74
N GLU A 8 23.21 -11.46 -1.13
CA GLU A 8 23.18 -12.10 0.19
C GLU A 8 22.48 -11.21 1.24
N THR A 9 22.63 -9.90 1.13
CA THR A 9 21.97 -8.91 1.99
C THR A 9 20.45 -8.99 1.90
N VAL A 10 19.89 -8.94 0.68
CA VAL A 10 18.44 -9.00 0.46
C VAL A 10 17.89 -10.41 0.69
N ALA A 11 18.67 -11.44 0.37
CA ALA A 11 18.28 -12.84 0.56
C ALA A 11 18.05 -13.22 2.03
N GLN A 12 18.58 -12.46 2.99
CA GLN A 12 18.27 -12.64 4.41
C GLN A 12 16.76 -12.49 4.71
N LEU A 13 16.02 -11.70 3.91
CA LEU A 13 14.59 -11.46 4.11
C LEU A 13 13.74 -12.74 3.93
N PHE A 14 14.21 -13.73 3.17
CA PHE A 14 13.51 -15.00 2.99
C PHE A 14 13.43 -15.87 4.25
N ASN A 15 14.28 -15.58 5.23
CA ASN A 15 14.37 -16.35 6.47
C ASN A 15 14.18 -15.45 7.70
N TYR A 16 13.70 -14.22 7.51
CA TYR A 16 13.54 -13.27 8.60
C TYR A 16 12.20 -13.48 9.30
N GLN A 17 12.25 -13.83 10.59
CA GLN A 17 11.06 -14.21 11.36
C GLN A 17 10.36 -13.01 12.01
N GLU A 18 11.09 -11.95 12.35
CA GLU A 18 10.49 -10.80 13.03
C GLU A 18 9.59 -10.02 12.07
N GLY A 19 8.35 -9.77 12.49
CA GLY A 19 7.39 -9.00 11.69
C GLY A 19 6.77 -9.79 10.55
N THR A 20 6.59 -11.09 10.68
CA THR A 20 5.70 -11.84 9.78
C THR A 20 4.23 -11.50 10.04
N GLU A 21 3.91 -10.89 11.18
CA GLU A 21 2.58 -10.43 11.54
C GLU A 21 2.24 -9.03 11.00
N LYS A 22 0.95 -8.70 11.06
CA LYS A 22 0.39 -7.36 10.82
C LYS A 22 0.88 -6.38 11.88
N LEU A 23 1.63 -5.35 11.47
CA LEU A 23 2.31 -4.43 12.39
C LEU A 23 2.09 -2.97 12.00
N SER A 24 1.93 -2.12 13.01
CA SER A 24 2.04 -0.68 12.84
C SER A 24 3.50 -0.26 12.55
N PRO A 25 3.74 0.84 11.82
CA PRO A 25 5.10 1.24 11.42
C PRO A 25 6.10 1.41 12.57
N ASP A 26 5.65 1.83 13.74
CA ASP A 26 6.47 1.99 14.96
C ASP A 26 6.97 0.65 15.53
N LYS A 27 6.34 -0.46 15.16
CA LYS A 27 6.68 -1.82 15.60
C LYS A 27 7.45 -2.62 14.56
N TRP A 28 7.65 -2.07 13.36
CA TRP A 28 8.39 -2.77 12.33
C TRP A 28 9.82 -3.11 12.78
N PRO A 29 10.34 -4.29 12.38
CA PRO A 29 11.70 -4.72 12.73
C PRO A 29 12.77 -3.70 12.38
N ASN A 30 13.90 -3.80 13.09
CA ASN A 30 15.06 -2.96 12.79
C ASN A 30 15.88 -3.55 11.64
N TYR A 31 15.46 -3.26 10.41
CA TYR A 31 16.12 -3.70 9.18
C TYR A 31 17.54 -3.14 8.97
N GLU A 32 17.94 -2.08 9.68
CA GLU A 32 19.31 -1.54 9.59
C GLU A 32 20.34 -2.56 10.10
N LYS A 33 19.94 -3.45 11.02
CA LYS A 33 20.79 -4.53 11.53
C LYS A 33 21.13 -5.59 10.48
N LEU A 34 20.37 -5.64 9.38
CA LEU A 34 20.58 -6.60 8.28
C LEU A 34 21.63 -6.11 7.26
N GLY A 35 22.17 -4.90 7.44
CA GLY A 35 23.11 -4.30 6.49
C GLY A 35 22.44 -3.76 5.22
N ILE A 36 21.11 -3.63 5.22
CA ILE A 36 20.35 -3.11 4.08
C ILE A 36 20.54 -1.59 3.99
N THR A 37 20.98 -1.16 2.81
CA THR A 37 21.24 0.25 2.46
C THR A 37 20.48 0.64 1.18
N THR A 38 20.57 1.91 0.80
CA THR A 38 19.97 2.43 -0.44
C THR A 38 20.48 1.76 -1.72
N GLU A 39 21.66 1.12 -1.70
CA GLU A 39 22.21 0.38 -2.84
C GLU A 39 21.33 -0.82 -3.23
N HIS A 40 20.55 -1.34 -2.27
CA HIS A 40 19.68 -2.50 -2.45
C HIS A 40 18.27 -2.12 -2.91
N ILE A 41 17.96 -0.82 -3.09
CA ILE A 41 16.62 -0.36 -3.51
C ILE A 41 16.10 -1.09 -4.76
N PRO A 42 16.89 -1.27 -5.85
CA PRO A 42 16.40 -1.97 -7.04
C PRO A 42 15.98 -3.42 -6.75
N GLU A 43 16.76 -4.14 -5.93
CA GLU A 43 16.43 -5.51 -5.52
C GLU A 43 15.22 -5.57 -4.60
N LEU A 44 15.07 -4.61 -3.69
CA LEU A 44 13.92 -4.49 -2.80
C LEU A 44 12.64 -4.20 -3.58
N ILE A 45 12.68 -3.32 -4.59
CA ILE A 45 11.55 -3.08 -5.49
C ILE A 45 11.21 -4.38 -6.23
N SER A 46 12.22 -5.06 -6.80
CA SER A 46 12.00 -6.32 -7.51
C SER A 46 11.35 -7.39 -6.62
N LEU A 47 11.83 -7.55 -5.38
CA LEU A 47 11.27 -8.49 -4.42
C LEU A 47 9.87 -8.11 -3.97
N ALA A 48 9.63 -6.82 -3.73
CA ALA A 48 8.32 -6.30 -3.33
C ALA A 48 7.26 -6.51 -4.41
N THR A 49 7.61 -6.42 -5.69
CA THR A 49 6.64 -6.55 -6.80
C THR A 49 6.63 -7.91 -7.46
N ASP A 50 7.28 -8.89 -6.85
CA ASP A 50 7.37 -10.23 -7.40
C ASP A 50 6.01 -10.94 -7.27
N GLU A 51 5.32 -11.07 -8.40
CA GLU A 51 3.96 -11.61 -8.46
C GLU A 51 3.86 -13.06 -7.99
N ASP A 52 4.95 -13.82 -8.06
CA ASP A 52 4.93 -15.22 -7.63
C ASP A 52 4.59 -15.35 -6.15
N PHE A 53 4.87 -14.33 -5.32
CA PHE A 53 4.56 -14.36 -3.88
C PHE A 53 3.09 -14.07 -3.57
N TYR A 54 2.39 -13.34 -4.44
CA TYR A 54 1.01 -12.92 -4.20
C TYR A 54 -0.03 -13.86 -4.82
N ASN A 55 0.41 -14.75 -5.72
CA ASN A 55 -0.46 -15.69 -6.43
C ASN A 55 -0.39 -17.12 -5.86
N ILE A 56 0.26 -17.33 -4.69
CA ILE A 56 0.42 -18.66 -4.12
C ILE A 56 -0.89 -19.13 -3.46
N ASP A 57 -1.33 -20.36 -3.78
CA ASP A 57 -2.39 -21.02 -3.03
C ASP A 57 -1.86 -21.43 -1.65
N HIS A 58 -2.12 -20.62 -0.63
CA HIS A 58 -1.65 -20.86 0.74
C HIS A 58 -2.24 -22.14 1.37
N ASN A 59 -3.35 -22.69 0.82
CA ASN A 59 -3.84 -24.01 1.28
C ASN A 59 -2.90 -25.16 0.87
N ALA A 60 -2.07 -24.98 -0.15
CA ALA A 60 -1.05 -25.95 -0.55
C ALA A 60 0.22 -25.90 0.35
N LEU A 61 0.45 -24.79 1.04
CA LEU A 61 1.67 -24.50 1.80
C LEU A 61 1.61 -24.87 3.29
N LEU A 62 0.45 -25.22 3.83
CA LEU A 62 0.29 -25.77 5.20
C LEU A 62 1.07 -27.09 5.44
N SER A 63 1.86 -27.54 4.46
CA SER A 63 2.64 -28.77 4.47
C SER A 63 4.17 -28.59 4.53
N TYR A 64 4.72 -27.37 4.53
CA TYR A 64 6.18 -27.15 4.53
C TYR A 64 6.70 -26.33 5.71
N GLU A 65 7.82 -26.77 6.27
CA GLU A 65 8.61 -26.14 7.35
C GLU A 65 9.23 -24.77 6.97
N SER A 66 8.71 -24.06 5.96
CA SER A 66 9.31 -22.84 5.39
C SER A 66 8.31 -21.70 5.19
N GLY A 67 7.43 -21.48 6.17
CA GLY A 67 6.43 -20.40 6.14
C GLY A 67 6.99 -18.97 6.11
N LEU A 68 8.30 -18.76 6.23
CA LEU A 68 8.89 -17.40 6.22
C LEU A 68 9.04 -16.81 4.81
N PHE A 69 9.13 -17.68 3.79
CA PHE A 69 9.44 -17.27 2.42
C PHE A 69 8.38 -16.30 1.87
N GLU A 70 7.11 -16.52 2.19
CA GLU A 70 5.98 -15.69 1.71
C GLU A 70 5.97 -14.27 2.29
N TYR A 71 6.69 -14.02 3.39
CA TYR A 71 6.78 -12.70 4.04
C TYR A 71 7.95 -11.85 3.55
N ALA A 72 8.86 -12.41 2.74
CA ALA A 72 9.96 -11.67 2.13
C ALA A 72 9.51 -10.38 1.39
N PRO A 73 8.48 -10.39 0.53
CA PRO A 73 7.98 -9.16 -0.08
C PRO A 73 7.42 -8.16 0.94
N ILE A 74 6.78 -8.63 2.02
CA ILE A 74 6.28 -7.76 3.09
C ILE A 74 7.44 -7.04 3.81
N HIS A 75 8.56 -7.71 4.02
CA HIS A 75 9.75 -7.03 4.54
C HIS A 75 10.31 -6.01 3.54
N ALA A 76 10.34 -6.34 2.25
CA ALA A 76 10.82 -5.43 1.22
C ALA A 76 10.00 -4.14 1.15
N ILE A 77 8.66 -4.22 1.11
CA ILE A 77 7.78 -3.02 1.09
C ILE A 77 7.99 -2.15 2.33
N ARG A 78 8.15 -2.74 3.52
CA ARG A 78 8.39 -1.99 4.77
C ARG A 78 9.71 -1.23 4.73
N ILE A 79 10.77 -1.84 4.20
CA ILE A 79 12.07 -1.18 4.04
C ILE A 79 11.95 0.01 3.06
N LEU A 80 11.28 -0.18 1.92
CA LEU A 80 11.04 0.89 0.95
C LEU A 80 10.27 2.06 1.58
N GLY A 81 9.28 1.77 2.44
CA GLY A 81 8.55 2.78 3.22
C GLY A 81 9.42 3.49 4.25
N LYS A 82 10.22 2.76 5.04
CA LYS A 82 11.15 3.36 6.01
C LYS A 82 12.16 4.30 5.35
N PHE A 83 12.65 3.94 4.18
CA PHE A 83 13.59 4.76 3.41
C PHE A 83 12.90 5.81 2.55
N ARG A 84 11.55 5.87 2.54
CA ARG A 84 10.74 6.82 1.78
C ARG A 84 11.13 6.85 0.30
N VAL A 85 11.28 5.67 -0.29
CA VAL A 85 11.82 5.52 -1.64
C VAL A 85 10.79 5.96 -2.68
N GLU A 86 10.95 7.16 -3.25
CA GLU A 86 10.04 7.68 -4.29
C GLU A 86 10.02 6.80 -5.56
N ALA A 87 11.15 6.17 -5.90
CA ALA A 87 11.21 5.24 -7.04
C ALA A 87 10.32 3.99 -6.86
N ALA A 88 9.86 3.71 -5.65
CA ALA A 88 8.97 2.60 -5.35
C ALA A 88 7.48 2.96 -5.46
N ILE A 89 7.11 4.24 -5.66
CA ILE A 89 5.70 4.68 -5.64
C ILE A 89 4.86 3.91 -6.68
N GLU A 90 5.23 3.98 -7.95
CA GLU A 90 4.52 3.29 -9.03
C GLU A 90 4.56 1.76 -8.87
N PRO A 91 5.73 1.13 -8.59
CA PRO A 91 5.79 -0.30 -8.27
C PRO A 91 4.84 -0.73 -7.14
N LEU A 92 4.78 0.01 -6.04
CA LEU A 92 3.93 -0.34 -4.89
C LEU A 92 2.45 -0.08 -5.17
N ILE A 93 2.10 0.97 -5.91
CA ILE A 93 0.72 1.22 -6.35
C ILE A 93 0.22 0.10 -7.26
N SER A 94 1.08 -0.49 -8.10
CA SER A 94 0.68 -1.61 -8.96
C SER A 94 0.18 -2.82 -8.17
N LEU A 95 0.65 -3.01 -6.93
CA LEU A 95 0.24 -4.08 -6.04
C LEU A 95 -1.19 -3.94 -5.51
N LEU A 96 -1.80 -2.75 -5.59
CA LEU A 96 -3.21 -2.57 -5.22
C LEU A 96 -4.13 -3.49 -6.05
N SER A 97 -3.77 -3.79 -7.31
CA SER A 97 -4.54 -4.72 -8.14
C SER A 97 -4.67 -6.13 -7.53
N LYS A 98 -3.74 -6.56 -6.67
CA LYS A 98 -3.83 -7.84 -5.96
C LYS A 98 -4.96 -7.87 -4.93
N LEU A 99 -5.53 -6.70 -4.61
CA LEU A 99 -6.69 -6.57 -3.73
C LEU A 99 -8.03 -6.65 -4.49
N ASP A 100 -8.03 -6.75 -5.82
CA ASP A 100 -9.27 -6.99 -6.58
C ASP A 100 -9.88 -8.37 -6.25
N ASP A 101 -9.03 -9.39 -6.10
CA ASP A 101 -9.41 -10.75 -5.72
C ASP A 101 -9.18 -11.01 -4.22
N PHE A 102 -9.37 -9.99 -3.38
CA PHE A 102 -9.05 -10.06 -1.96
C PHE A 102 -9.84 -11.18 -1.24
N ASP A 103 -9.13 -12.21 -0.78
CA ASP A 103 -9.65 -13.26 0.09
C ASP A 103 -9.17 -13.01 1.53
N PHE A 104 -10.11 -12.84 2.47
CA PHE A 104 -9.82 -12.66 3.89
C PHE A 104 -9.07 -13.87 4.51
N ASN A 105 -9.11 -15.03 3.87
CA ASN A 105 -8.36 -16.21 4.31
C ASN A 105 -6.89 -16.20 3.83
N ASN A 106 -6.52 -15.29 2.93
CA ASN A 106 -5.14 -15.09 2.51
C ASN A 106 -4.46 -14.10 3.47
N GLU A 107 -3.66 -14.63 4.40
CA GLU A 107 -2.95 -13.84 5.41
C GLU A 107 -1.99 -12.82 4.79
N VAL A 108 -1.27 -13.19 3.73
CA VAL A 108 -0.33 -12.29 3.06
C VAL A 108 -1.04 -11.12 2.39
N LEU A 109 -2.17 -11.35 1.70
CA LEU A 109 -2.97 -10.28 1.11
C LEU A 109 -3.60 -9.36 2.18
N SER A 110 -4.05 -9.94 3.30
CA SER A 110 -4.57 -9.19 4.45
C SER A 110 -3.52 -8.27 5.08
N ILE A 111 -2.27 -8.72 5.16
CA ILE A 111 -1.14 -7.89 5.59
C ILE A 111 -0.83 -6.83 4.51
N LEU A 112 -0.75 -7.24 3.24
CA LEU A 112 -0.45 -6.35 2.11
C LEU A 112 -1.38 -5.13 2.05
N ASP A 113 -2.69 -5.30 2.22
CA ASP A 113 -3.65 -4.19 2.21
C ASP A 113 -3.32 -3.11 3.25
N GLU A 114 -2.91 -3.50 4.47
CA GLU A 114 -2.50 -2.53 5.48
C GLU A 114 -1.11 -1.95 5.21
N GLU A 115 -0.17 -2.81 4.80
CA GLU A 115 1.20 -2.38 4.57
C GLU A 115 1.31 -1.42 3.40
N LEU A 116 0.55 -1.61 2.31
CA LEU A 116 0.52 -0.65 1.20
C LEU A 116 0.07 0.73 1.68
N LYS A 117 -1.00 0.81 2.48
CA LYS A 117 -1.46 2.08 3.08
C LYS A 117 -0.36 2.72 3.93
N ASN A 118 0.25 1.94 4.83
CA ASN A 118 1.28 2.43 5.75
C ASN A 118 2.55 2.89 5.01
N VAL A 119 3.08 2.06 4.12
CA VAL A 119 4.32 2.31 3.35
C VAL A 119 4.16 3.52 2.45
N LEU A 120 3.10 3.58 1.65
CA LEU A 120 2.83 4.73 0.78
C LEU A 120 2.61 6.01 1.62
N SER A 121 1.95 5.89 2.77
CA SER A 121 1.76 7.05 3.66
C SER A 121 3.07 7.56 4.26
N LEU A 122 4.05 6.69 4.53
CA LEU A 122 5.36 7.10 5.01
C LEU A 122 6.18 7.86 3.95
N ILE A 123 6.04 7.49 2.67
CA ILE A 123 6.66 8.24 1.56
C ILE A 123 6.08 9.66 1.50
N GLY A 124 4.76 9.81 1.70
CA GLY A 124 4.11 11.11 1.93
C GLY A 124 3.61 11.78 0.66
N LEU A 125 3.73 13.11 0.59
CA LEU A 125 3.10 13.94 -0.44
C LEU A 125 3.37 13.52 -1.91
N PRO A 126 4.58 13.07 -2.29
CA PRO A 126 4.87 12.65 -3.68
C PRO A 126 3.99 11.51 -4.20
N VAL A 127 3.33 10.75 -3.30
CA VAL A 127 2.46 9.63 -3.66
C VAL A 127 1.11 10.08 -4.23
N ILE A 128 0.62 11.27 -3.84
CA ILE A 128 -0.74 11.72 -4.15
C ILE A 128 -1.05 11.71 -5.64
N PRO A 129 -0.20 12.23 -6.55
CA PRO A 129 -0.51 12.22 -7.99
C PRO A 129 -0.75 10.81 -8.55
N ALA A 130 0.11 9.85 -8.19
CA ALA A 130 0.00 8.48 -8.67
C ALA A 130 -1.25 7.77 -8.09
N LEU A 131 -1.56 7.99 -6.81
CA LEU A 131 -2.82 7.51 -6.23
C LEU A 131 -4.03 8.14 -6.89
N SER A 132 -4.03 9.44 -7.17
CA SER A 132 -5.13 10.09 -7.89
C SER A 132 -5.32 9.49 -9.28
N THR A 133 -4.25 9.20 -10.02
CA THR A 133 -4.36 8.49 -11.30
C THR A 133 -4.96 7.10 -11.12
N TYR A 134 -4.54 6.34 -10.10
CA TYR A 134 -5.08 5.02 -9.81
C TYR A 134 -6.59 5.07 -9.44
N ILE A 135 -6.99 6.04 -8.61
CA ILE A 135 -8.37 6.27 -8.16
C ILE A 135 -9.28 6.67 -9.32
N ALA A 136 -8.77 7.45 -10.29
CA ALA A 136 -9.56 7.89 -11.45
C ALA A 136 -9.79 6.78 -12.50
N ASN A 137 -9.00 5.72 -12.50
CA ASN A 137 -9.15 4.62 -13.46
C ASN A 137 -10.26 3.67 -13.03
N ASP A 138 -11.40 3.70 -13.73
CA ASP A 138 -12.57 2.86 -13.49
C ASP A 138 -12.39 1.40 -13.93
N SER A 139 -11.27 1.08 -14.62
CA SER A 139 -10.92 -0.32 -14.93
C SER A 139 -10.42 -1.09 -13.71
N HIS A 140 -10.07 -0.42 -12.61
CA HIS A 140 -9.72 -1.07 -11.34
C HIS A 140 -10.98 -1.34 -10.51
N GLY A 141 -10.98 -2.41 -9.71
CA GLY A 141 -12.09 -2.68 -8.81
C GLY A 141 -12.26 -1.61 -7.73
N GLN A 142 -13.45 -1.56 -7.15
CA GLN A 142 -13.77 -0.56 -6.13
C GLN A 142 -12.88 -0.69 -4.89
N PHE A 143 -12.61 -1.91 -4.43
CA PHE A 143 -11.85 -2.15 -3.19
C PHE A 143 -10.44 -1.53 -3.23
N PRO A 144 -9.58 -1.81 -4.22
CA PRO A 144 -8.28 -1.15 -4.28
C PRO A 144 -8.33 0.36 -4.52
N ARG A 145 -9.34 0.87 -5.25
CA ARG A 145 -9.55 2.33 -5.38
C ARG A 145 -9.90 2.95 -4.02
N ILE A 146 -10.67 2.25 -3.18
CA ILE A 146 -10.94 2.67 -1.79
C ILE A 146 -9.68 2.62 -0.93
N THR A 147 -8.85 1.58 -1.05
CA THR A 147 -7.56 1.51 -0.36
C THR A 147 -6.65 2.67 -0.76
N ALA A 148 -6.62 3.07 -2.03
CA ALA A 148 -5.92 4.26 -2.50
C ALA A 148 -6.46 5.56 -1.85
N MET A 149 -7.78 5.74 -1.78
CA MET A 149 -8.38 6.90 -1.08
C MET A 149 -8.02 6.93 0.42
N LEU A 150 -8.06 5.77 1.08
CA LEU A 150 -7.68 5.61 2.49
C LEU A 150 -6.20 5.89 2.72
N THR A 151 -5.35 5.61 1.73
CA THR A 151 -3.92 5.96 1.78
C THR A 151 -3.75 7.48 1.76
N ILE A 152 -4.45 8.22 0.89
CA ILE A 152 -4.42 9.69 0.88
C ILE A 152 -4.86 10.28 2.22
N LYS A 153 -5.92 9.73 2.82
CA LYS A 153 -6.34 10.09 4.19
C LYS A 153 -5.25 9.82 5.21
N THR A 154 -4.59 8.66 5.13
CA THR A 154 -3.55 8.26 6.08
C THR A 154 -2.32 9.17 5.98
N ILE A 155 -1.96 9.65 4.78
CA ILE A 155 -0.94 10.69 4.59
C ILE A 155 -1.26 11.94 5.41
N ALA A 156 -2.51 12.41 5.44
CA ALA A 156 -2.91 13.57 6.21
C ALA A 156 -2.82 13.35 7.73
N SER A 157 -2.99 12.11 8.19
CA SER A 157 -2.81 11.74 9.60
C SER A 157 -1.33 11.66 9.99
N VAL A 158 -0.47 11.15 9.10
CA VAL A 158 0.98 11.05 9.31
C VAL A 158 1.65 12.43 9.22
N TYR A 159 1.20 13.26 8.27
CA TYR A 159 1.71 14.60 7.99
C TYR A 159 0.56 15.62 7.99
N PRO A 160 0.18 16.16 9.17
CA PRO A 160 -0.91 17.14 9.27
C PRO A 160 -0.73 18.38 8.40
N GLU A 161 0.50 18.77 8.08
CA GLU A 161 0.84 19.84 7.15
C GLU A 161 0.39 19.57 5.71
N HIS A 162 0.13 18.31 5.35
CA HIS A 162 -0.35 17.90 4.03
C HIS A 162 -1.87 17.77 3.96
N TYR A 163 -2.58 17.99 5.06
CA TYR A 163 -4.04 17.86 5.16
C TYR A 163 -4.78 18.48 3.98
N GLN A 164 -4.49 19.75 3.66
CA GLN A 164 -5.18 20.46 2.58
C GLN A 164 -4.91 19.85 1.20
N HIS A 165 -3.71 19.31 0.96
CA HIS A 165 -3.39 18.65 -0.30
C HIS A 165 -4.19 17.34 -0.46
N CYS A 166 -4.30 16.55 0.61
CA CYS A 166 -5.09 15.33 0.64
C CYS A 166 -6.59 15.61 0.42
N VAL A 167 -7.15 16.59 1.14
CA VAL A 167 -8.55 17.00 0.99
C VAL A 167 -8.82 17.49 -0.43
N THR A 168 -7.93 18.31 -0.99
CA THR A 168 -8.09 18.84 -2.36
C THR A 168 -8.10 17.72 -3.39
N SER A 169 -7.16 16.78 -3.30
CA SER A 169 -7.09 15.62 -4.21
C SER A 169 -8.37 14.76 -4.16
N LEU A 170 -8.86 14.42 -2.97
CA LEU A 170 -10.11 13.65 -2.83
C LEU A 170 -11.33 14.43 -3.31
N SER A 171 -11.38 15.74 -3.08
CA SER A 171 -12.48 16.60 -3.53
C SER A 171 -12.54 16.67 -5.05
N GLN A 172 -11.40 16.72 -5.75
CA GLN A 172 -11.34 16.69 -7.21
C GLN A 172 -11.98 15.43 -7.80
N HIS A 173 -11.85 14.27 -7.13
CA HIS A 173 -12.55 13.06 -7.55
C HIS A 173 -14.07 13.16 -7.37
N LEU A 174 -14.54 13.85 -6.32
CA LEU A 174 -15.96 14.06 -6.06
C LEU A 174 -16.58 15.10 -7.00
N GLU A 175 -15.81 16.01 -7.62
CA GLU A 175 -16.34 16.99 -8.57
C GLU A 175 -17.06 16.34 -9.77
N SER A 176 -16.64 15.12 -10.15
CA SER A 176 -17.25 14.29 -11.20
C SER A 176 -18.38 13.38 -10.67
N PHE A 177 -19.06 13.77 -9.58
CA PHE A 177 -20.09 12.94 -8.93
C PHE A 177 -21.25 12.52 -9.85
N ARG A 178 -21.49 13.24 -10.96
CA ARG A 178 -22.56 12.89 -11.90
C ARG A 178 -22.20 11.74 -12.82
N GLU A 179 -20.90 11.59 -13.11
CA GLU A 179 -20.34 10.57 -13.97
C GLU A 179 -19.89 9.34 -13.17
N ASN A 180 -19.46 9.55 -11.93
CA ASN A 180 -19.04 8.49 -11.03
C ASN A 180 -20.19 7.56 -10.64
N ASP A 181 -19.84 6.30 -10.35
CA ASP A 181 -20.73 5.37 -9.69
C ASP A 181 -21.18 5.90 -8.30
N PRO A 182 -22.47 5.80 -7.93
CA PRO A 182 -22.97 6.34 -6.66
C PRO A 182 -22.33 5.74 -5.41
N GLU A 183 -21.96 4.45 -5.42
CA GLU A 183 -21.27 3.82 -4.29
C GLU A 183 -19.86 4.38 -4.15
N PHE A 184 -19.16 4.54 -5.28
CA PHE A 184 -17.86 5.20 -5.31
C PHE A 184 -17.91 6.65 -4.77
N ASN A 185 -18.93 7.44 -5.14
CA ASN A 185 -19.16 8.76 -4.54
C ASN A 185 -19.38 8.69 -3.03
N GLY A 186 -20.18 7.73 -2.58
CA GLY A 186 -20.44 7.50 -1.16
C GLY A 186 -19.14 7.24 -0.37
N HIS A 187 -18.20 6.50 -0.95
CA HIS A 187 -16.89 6.28 -0.34
C HIS A 187 -16.05 7.56 -0.27
N ILE A 188 -16.00 8.38 -1.32
CA ILE A 188 -15.28 9.67 -1.27
C ILE A 188 -15.88 10.57 -0.19
N VAL A 189 -17.21 10.68 -0.14
CA VAL A 189 -17.93 11.47 0.89
C VAL A 189 -17.62 10.95 2.29
N TRP A 190 -17.62 9.63 2.49
CA TRP A 190 -17.26 9.03 3.77
C TRP A 190 -15.83 9.38 4.19
N VAL A 191 -14.86 9.25 3.28
CA VAL A 191 -13.46 9.59 3.56
C VAL A 191 -13.30 11.07 3.90
N LEU A 192 -13.88 11.98 3.10
CA LEU A 192 -13.83 13.42 3.36
C LEU A 192 -14.50 13.80 4.69
N SER A 193 -15.62 13.14 5.03
CA SER A 193 -16.33 13.36 6.29
C SER A 193 -15.49 12.89 7.49
N ASP A 194 -14.85 11.73 7.39
CA ASP A 194 -13.98 11.20 8.45
C ASP A 194 -12.71 12.06 8.64
N MET A 195 -12.24 12.69 7.56
CA MET A 195 -11.19 13.71 7.60
C MET A 195 -11.65 15.06 8.17
N ASN A 196 -12.93 15.22 8.52
CA ASN A 196 -13.53 16.50 8.93
C ASN A 196 -13.28 17.63 7.91
N ALA A 197 -13.37 17.35 6.61
CA ALA A 197 -13.15 18.32 5.53
C ALA A 197 -14.34 19.30 5.40
N ILE A 198 -14.48 20.21 6.37
CA ILE A 198 -15.60 21.15 6.48
C ILE A 198 -15.71 22.04 5.25
N ASP A 199 -14.58 22.44 4.66
CA ASP A 199 -14.54 23.29 3.46
C ASP A 199 -15.18 22.61 2.23
N CYS A 200 -15.32 21.28 2.26
CA CYS A 200 -15.90 20.49 1.18
C CYS A 200 -17.40 20.22 1.35
N LEU A 201 -18.02 20.65 2.45
CA LEU A 201 -19.45 20.42 2.71
C LEU A 201 -20.36 20.86 1.54
N PRO A 202 -20.17 22.02 0.89
CA PRO A 202 -21.01 22.41 -0.24
C PRO A 202 -20.90 21.46 -1.45
N LEU A 203 -19.74 20.80 -1.63
CA LEU A 203 -19.57 19.79 -2.67
C LEU A 203 -20.25 18.48 -2.25
N ILE A 204 -20.06 18.05 -1.00
CA ILE A 204 -20.69 16.86 -0.42
C ILE A 204 -22.22 16.94 -0.48
N GLU A 205 -22.81 18.10 -0.18
CA GLU A 205 -24.27 18.30 -0.23
C GLU A 205 -24.86 18.21 -1.65
N ARG A 206 -24.05 18.45 -2.67
CA ARG A 206 -24.47 18.43 -4.07
C ARG A 206 -24.30 17.05 -4.72
N ALA A 207 -23.38 16.24 -4.21
CA ALA A 207 -23.05 14.91 -4.71
C ALA A 207 -24.05 13.87 -4.21
#